data_AF-A0A7V8NT85-F1
#
_entry.id   AF-A0A7V8NT85-F1
#
_cell.length_a   1.000
_cell.length_b   1.000
_cell.length_c   1.000
_cell.angle_alpha   90.00
_cell.angle_beta   90.00
_cell.angle_gamma   90.00
#
_symmetry.space_group_name_H-M   'P 1'
#
loop_
_entity.id
_entity.type
_entity.pdbx_description
1 polymer ?
#
loop_
_entity_poly.entity_id
_entity_poly.type
_entity_poly.pdbx_seq_one_letter_code
_entity_poly.pdbx_strand_id
1 'polypeptide(L)'
;MQARLLSSIGILVVVSVWPAAGQPPKAAAKAAPVTKKAPEFRTPWGDPDLQGVWNDATSTPLQRPTGVAGKDILTDEEATGFQEELASDLSRDRRDGGPELDVNRAYNEHWMDSRRLKITSDHRTSLIVDPPDGRIPPLVPLSPEREKARAARAGAN
;
A
#
# COMPACT_ATOMS: atom_id res chain seq x y z
N MET A 1 56.97 5.90 -25.65
CA MET A 1 56.99 5.72 -27.12
C MET A 1 58.16 4.82 -27.47
N GLN A 2 57.93 3.54 -27.81
CA GLN A 2 58.76 2.75 -28.71
C GLN A 2 57.89 1.64 -29.31
N ALA A 3 57.72 1.68 -30.63
CA ALA A 3 57.06 0.66 -31.43
C ALA A 3 58.12 -0.30 -31.95
N ARG A 4 57.86 -1.62 -31.92
CA ARG A 4 58.59 -2.60 -32.74
C ARG A 4 57.67 -3.71 -33.27
N LEU A 5 57.69 -3.74 -34.61
CA LEU A 5 57.27 -4.67 -35.65
C LEU A 5 56.56 -6.00 -35.31
N LEU A 6 55.55 -6.24 -36.15
CA LEU A 6 54.82 -7.47 -36.41
C LEU A 6 55.69 -8.58 -37.01
N SER A 7 55.41 -9.84 -36.65
CA SER A 7 55.61 -10.99 -37.52
C SER A 7 54.55 -12.04 -37.23
N SER A 8 53.75 -12.28 -38.27
CA SER A 8 52.56 -13.12 -38.32
C SER A 8 52.95 -14.59 -38.47
N ILE A 9 52.40 -15.47 -37.64
CA ILE A 9 52.35 -16.92 -37.91
C ILE A 9 50.88 -17.29 -37.93
N GLY A 10 50.35 -17.52 -39.14
CA GLY A 10 48.99 -18.04 -39.34
C GLY A 10 48.96 -19.51 -38.98
N ILE A 11 48.15 -19.86 -37.97
CA ILE A 11 47.82 -21.26 -37.66
C ILE A 11 46.49 -21.57 -38.35
N LEU A 12 46.56 -22.53 -39.27
CA LEU A 12 45.43 -23.14 -39.95
C LEU A 12 44.75 -24.12 -38.98
N VAL A 13 43.59 -23.72 -38.42
CA VAL A 13 42.75 -24.64 -37.63
C VAL A 13 41.71 -25.24 -38.58
N VAL A 14 41.86 -26.53 -38.85
CA VAL A 14 40.84 -27.34 -39.54
C VAL A 14 39.69 -27.57 -38.55
N VAL A 15 38.53 -26.97 -38.83
CA VAL A 15 37.29 -27.26 -38.10
C VAL A 15 36.61 -28.45 -38.78
N SER A 16 36.68 -29.62 -38.16
CA SER A 16 35.84 -30.75 -38.51
C SER A 16 34.43 -30.53 -37.94
N VAL A 17 33.46 -30.22 -38.80
CA VAL A 17 32.04 -30.19 -38.45
C VAL A 17 31.50 -31.61 -38.50
N TRP A 18 31.21 -32.19 -37.34
CA TRP A 18 30.40 -33.41 -37.25
C TRP A 18 28.92 -33.02 -37.34
N PRO A 19 28.11 -33.61 -38.22
CA PRO A 19 26.67 -33.42 -38.19
C PRO A 19 26.10 -34.24 -37.03
N ALA A 20 25.84 -33.59 -35.89
CA ALA A 20 25.02 -34.17 -34.82
C ALA A 20 23.53 -34.08 -35.20
N ALA A 21 23.12 -34.78 -36.25
CA ALA A 21 21.72 -34.99 -36.57
C ALA A 21 21.23 -36.21 -35.79
N GLY A 22 20.43 -36.01 -34.74
CA GLY A 22 19.80 -37.14 -34.03
C GLY A 22 19.26 -36.92 -32.61
N GLN A 23 19.38 -35.74 -32.00
CA GLN A 23 18.74 -35.51 -30.69
C GLN A 23 17.30 -35.00 -30.88
N PRO A 24 16.26 -35.74 -30.44
CA PRO A 24 14.92 -35.17 -30.36
C PRO A 24 14.93 -34.00 -29.37
N PRO A 25 14.14 -32.94 -29.59
CA PRO A 25 14.11 -31.79 -28.69
C PRO A 25 13.68 -32.28 -27.30
N LYS A 26 14.58 -32.12 -26.32
CA LYS A 26 14.27 -32.32 -24.91
C LYS A 26 13.15 -31.34 -24.56
N ALA A 27 11.95 -31.87 -24.32
CA ALA A 27 10.82 -31.06 -23.86
C ALA A 27 11.27 -30.28 -22.62
N ALA A 28 11.26 -28.95 -22.72
CA ALA A 28 11.56 -28.09 -21.61
C ALA A 28 10.52 -28.37 -20.52
N ALA A 29 10.97 -28.93 -19.39
CA ALA A 29 10.14 -29.02 -18.21
C ALA A 29 9.72 -27.60 -17.84
N LYS A 30 8.41 -27.32 -17.85
CA LYS A 30 7.87 -26.08 -17.29
C LYS A 30 8.34 -26.00 -15.85
N ALA A 31 9.16 -24.99 -15.54
CA ALA A 31 9.54 -24.69 -14.17
C ALA A 31 8.26 -24.51 -13.35
N ALA A 32 8.12 -25.26 -12.26
CA ALA A 32 7.06 -25.04 -11.30
C ALA A 32 7.13 -23.59 -10.81
N PRO A 33 6.00 -22.88 -10.67
CA PRO A 33 6.01 -21.52 -10.15
C PRO A 33 6.60 -21.54 -8.75
N VAL A 34 7.73 -20.87 -8.56
CA VAL A 34 8.30 -20.62 -7.24
C VAL A 34 7.33 -19.68 -6.52
N THR A 35 6.47 -20.25 -5.69
CA THR A 35 5.67 -19.47 -4.75
C THR A 35 6.64 -18.90 -3.74
N LYS A 36 7.01 -17.62 -3.88
CA LYS A 36 7.73 -16.90 -2.83
C LYS A 36 6.86 -16.93 -1.58
N LYS A 37 7.30 -17.65 -0.55
CA LYS A 37 6.69 -17.60 0.78
C LYS A 37 6.72 -16.14 1.23
N ALA A 38 5.56 -15.56 1.51
CA ALA A 38 5.50 -14.19 2.03
C ALA A 38 6.36 -14.10 3.30
N PRO A 39 7.10 -13.00 3.52
CA PRO A 39 7.86 -12.82 4.74
C PRO A 39 6.89 -12.95 5.93
N GLU A 40 7.25 -13.76 6.92
CA GLU A 40 6.54 -13.81 8.20
C GLU A 40 6.84 -12.48 8.91
N PHE A 41 5.87 -11.57 8.95
CA PHE A 41 5.95 -10.31 9.70
C PHE A 41 5.85 -10.59 11.20
N ARG A 42 6.84 -11.30 11.74
CA ARG A 42 6.94 -11.65 13.16
C ARG A 42 8.33 -11.37 13.69
N THR A 43 8.37 -10.92 14.92
CA THR A 43 9.58 -10.77 15.71
C THR A 43 10.19 -12.15 16.04
N PRO A 44 11.48 -12.22 16.43
CA PRO A 44 12.12 -13.49 16.84
C PRO A 44 11.43 -14.21 18.01
N TRP A 45 10.63 -13.49 18.81
CA TRP A 45 9.85 -14.03 19.93
C TRP A 45 8.39 -14.37 19.56
N GLY A 46 8.00 -14.22 18.29
CA GLY A 46 6.74 -14.73 17.75
C GLY A 46 5.58 -13.74 17.72
N ASP A 47 5.76 -12.50 18.18
CA ASP A 47 4.76 -11.43 18.09
C ASP A 47 4.73 -10.80 16.69
N PRO A 48 3.61 -10.20 16.25
CA PRO A 48 3.57 -9.41 15.03
C PRO A 48 4.64 -8.32 15.02
N ASP A 49 5.42 -8.25 13.95
CA ASP A 49 6.39 -7.20 13.76
C ASP A 49 5.71 -5.96 13.16
N LEU A 50 5.62 -4.90 13.97
CA LEU A 50 5.03 -3.61 13.59
C LEU A 50 6.09 -2.54 13.26
N GLN A 51 7.36 -2.95 13.09
CA GLN A 51 8.41 -2.03 12.66
C GLN A 51 8.21 -1.61 11.20
N GLY A 52 8.48 -0.34 10.90
CA GLY A 52 8.34 0.19 9.55
C GLY A 52 8.16 1.70 9.52
N VAL A 53 7.97 2.22 8.30
CA VAL A 53 7.56 3.60 8.07
C VAL A 53 6.05 3.59 7.90
N TRP A 54 5.36 4.25 8.81
CA TRP A 54 3.90 4.36 8.82
C TRP A 54 3.48 5.73 8.30
N ASN A 55 2.39 5.75 7.54
CA ASN A 55 1.69 6.97 7.16
C ASN A 55 0.19 6.81 7.44
N ASP A 56 -0.49 7.93 7.64
CA ASP A 56 -1.93 8.02 7.86
C ASP A 56 -2.67 8.55 6.62
N ALA A 57 -1.94 8.83 5.54
CA ALA A 57 -2.45 9.43 4.31
C ALA A 57 -3.27 8.42 3.49
N THR A 58 -4.51 8.18 3.92
CA THR A 58 -5.56 7.50 3.16
C THR A 58 -6.90 8.18 3.43
N SER A 59 -7.79 8.17 2.44
CA SER A 59 -9.19 8.59 2.63
C SER A 59 -10.14 7.41 2.82
N THR A 60 -9.62 6.18 2.97
CA THR A 60 -10.46 5.08 3.46
C THR A 60 -11.00 5.47 4.84
N PRO A 61 -12.32 5.59 5.02
CA PRO A 61 -12.89 6.04 6.28
C PRO A 61 -12.55 5.11 7.43
N LEU A 62 -12.44 5.65 8.66
CA LEU A 62 -12.27 4.80 9.84
C LEU A 62 -13.45 3.83 9.99
N GLN A 63 -14.68 4.34 9.85
CA GLN A 63 -15.92 3.57 9.96
C GLN A 63 -16.67 3.51 8.64
N ARG A 64 -17.32 2.39 8.33
CA ARG A 64 -18.08 2.23 7.09
C ARG A 64 -19.22 3.25 7.01
N PRO A 65 -19.28 4.07 5.94
CA PRO A 65 -20.41 4.98 5.71
C PRO A 65 -21.73 4.22 5.60
N THR A 66 -22.84 4.82 6.04
CA THR A 66 -24.17 4.18 5.98
C THR A 66 -24.61 3.89 4.54
N GLY A 67 -24.23 4.74 3.58
CA GLY A 67 -24.60 4.59 2.17
C GLY A 67 -24.00 3.37 1.46
N VAL A 68 -22.96 2.76 2.03
CA VAL A 68 -22.32 1.54 1.53
C VAL A 68 -22.36 0.41 2.57
N ALA A 69 -23.31 0.47 3.52
CA ALA A 69 -23.46 -0.54 4.55
C ALA A 69 -23.62 -1.95 3.92
N GLY A 70 -22.86 -2.92 4.43
CA GLY A 70 -22.84 -4.30 3.91
C GLY A 70 -21.98 -4.50 2.66
N LYS A 71 -21.36 -3.44 2.13
CA LYS A 71 -20.40 -3.53 1.03
C LYS A 71 -18.99 -3.30 1.54
N ASP A 72 -18.25 -4.38 1.71
CA ASP A 72 -16.91 -4.34 2.32
C ASP A 72 -15.86 -3.81 1.35
N ILE A 73 -16.02 -4.13 0.06
CA ILE A 73 -15.07 -3.83 -1.01
C ILE A 73 -15.83 -3.18 -2.16
N LEU A 74 -15.30 -2.06 -2.66
CA LEU A 74 -15.79 -1.38 -3.86
C LEU A 74 -15.25 -2.06 -5.12
N THR A 75 -16.00 -2.02 -6.22
CA THR A 75 -15.44 -2.35 -7.53
C THR A 75 -14.43 -1.29 -7.96
N ASP A 76 -13.61 -1.56 -8.97
CA ASP A 76 -12.61 -0.61 -9.46
C ASP A 76 -13.25 0.71 -9.95
N GLU A 77 -14.41 0.61 -10.59
CA GLU A 77 -15.17 1.78 -11.05
C GLU A 77 -15.72 2.61 -9.89
N GLU A 78 -16.26 1.96 -8.86
CA GLU A 78 -16.78 2.63 -7.67
C GLU A 78 -15.66 3.24 -6.82
N ALA A 79 -14.54 2.53 -6.69
CA ALA A 79 -13.34 3.03 -6.03
C ALA A 79 -12.82 4.30 -6.71
N THR A 80 -12.83 4.33 -8.05
CA THR A 80 -12.43 5.51 -8.82
C THR A 80 -13.39 6.68 -8.57
N GLY A 81 -14.71 6.46 -8.67
CA GLY A 81 -15.71 7.49 -8.40
C GLY A 81 -15.60 8.03 -6.96
N PHE A 82 -15.37 7.15 -5.99
CA PHE A 82 -15.17 7.55 -4.59
C PHE A 82 -13.90 8.39 -4.41
N GLN A 83 -12.80 8.04 -5.06
CA GLN A 83 -11.56 8.83 -5.04
C GLN A 83 -11.74 10.21 -5.68
N GLU A 84 -12.51 10.32 -6.76
CA GLU A 84 -12.83 11.59 -7.42
C GLU A 84 -13.69 12.49 -6.53
N GLU A 85 -14.71 11.93 -5.88
CA GLU A 85 -15.54 12.64 -4.89
C GLU A 85 -14.68 13.19 -3.75
N LEU A 86 -13.81 12.35 -3.17
CA LEU A 86 -12.87 12.75 -2.12
C LEU A 86 -11.91 13.85 -2.57
N ALA A 87 -11.39 13.77 -3.80
CA ALA A 87 -10.51 14.79 -4.36
C ALA A 87 -11.22 16.14 -4.50
N SER A 88 -12.50 16.14 -4.87
CA SER A 88 -13.35 17.34 -4.89
C SER A 88 -13.57 17.89 -3.48
N ASP A 89 -14.02 17.05 -2.55
CA ASP A 89 -14.53 17.46 -1.24
C ASP A 89 -13.41 17.92 -0.31
N LEU A 90 -12.28 17.22 -0.38
CA LEU A 90 -11.13 17.50 0.47
C LEU A 90 -10.17 18.51 -0.18
N SER A 91 -10.48 19.06 -1.34
CA SER A 91 -9.63 20.07 -1.99
C SER A 91 -9.47 21.30 -1.10
N ARG A 92 -8.23 21.66 -0.80
CA ARG A 92 -7.92 22.84 0.04
C ARG A 92 -7.83 24.15 -0.74
N ASP A 93 -7.80 24.07 -2.06
CA ASP A 93 -7.62 25.24 -2.95
C ASP A 93 -8.95 25.95 -3.27
N ARG A 94 -10.07 25.41 -2.78
CA ARG A 94 -11.41 25.99 -2.92
C ARG A 94 -11.64 27.12 -1.93
N ARG A 95 -12.37 28.15 -2.37
CA ARG A 95 -12.77 29.35 -1.58
C ARG A 95 -14.28 29.55 -1.63
N ASP A 96 -15.02 28.50 -1.29
CA ASP A 96 -16.47 28.39 -1.38
C ASP A 96 -17.18 28.33 -0.01
N GLY A 97 -16.43 28.37 1.10
CA GLY A 97 -16.93 28.18 2.46
C GLY A 97 -17.00 29.43 3.34
N GLY A 98 -16.53 30.57 2.84
CA GLY A 98 -16.40 31.80 3.64
C GLY A 98 -15.22 31.79 4.62
N PRO A 99 -15.08 32.83 5.46
CA PRO A 99 -13.84 33.10 6.18
C PRO A 99 -13.38 31.99 7.12
N GLU A 100 -14.30 31.36 7.85
CA GLU A 100 -13.97 30.29 8.81
C GLU A 100 -13.41 29.04 8.11
N LEU A 101 -14.03 28.64 7.00
CA LEU A 101 -13.59 27.51 6.18
C LEU A 101 -12.28 27.83 5.45
N ASP A 102 -12.10 29.06 5.01
CA ASP A 102 -10.86 29.52 4.36
C ASP A 102 -9.68 29.51 5.35
N VAL A 103 -9.89 29.88 6.61
CA VAL A 103 -8.87 29.74 7.68
C VAL A 103 -8.54 28.28 7.90
N ASN A 104 -9.53 27.39 7.97
CA ASN A 104 -9.29 25.95 8.08
C ASN A 104 -8.57 25.35 6.85
N ARG A 105 -8.71 25.98 5.68
CA ARG A 105 -8.04 25.66 4.42
C ARG A 105 -6.86 26.59 4.10
N ALA A 106 -6.27 27.24 5.11
CA ALA A 106 -5.21 28.25 4.90
C ALA A 106 -3.98 27.72 4.14
N TYR A 107 -3.63 26.45 4.33
CA TYR A 107 -2.64 25.75 3.50
C TYR A 107 -3.28 25.16 2.25
N ASN A 108 -2.64 25.38 1.10
CA ASN A 108 -3.06 24.84 -0.19
C ASN A 108 -2.69 23.35 -0.34
N GLU A 109 -3.14 22.73 -1.43
CA GLU A 109 -3.00 21.30 -1.69
C GLU A 109 -1.53 20.82 -1.72
N HIS A 110 -0.61 21.71 -2.10
CA HIS A 110 0.82 21.42 -2.16
C HIS A 110 1.40 20.90 -0.83
N TRP A 111 0.85 21.34 0.30
CA TRP A 111 1.30 20.94 1.64
C TRP A 111 0.69 19.62 2.13
N MET A 112 -0.19 19.00 1.35
CA MET A 112 -0.87 17.76 1.73
C MET A 112 -0.21 16.54 1.06
N ASP A 113 -0.22 15.39 1.73
CA ASP A 113 0.21 14.14 1.08
C ASP A 113 -0.86 13.72 0.06
N SER A 114 -0.49 13.67 -1.23
CA SER A 114 -1.37 13.21 -2.31
C SER A 114 -1.96 11.80 -2.10
N ARG A 115 -1.31 10.94 -1.30
CA ARG A 115 -1.85 9.62 -0.93
C ARG A 115 -3.14 9.71 -0.14
N ARG A 116 -3.40 10.84 0.52
CA ARG A 116 -4.66 11.09 1.22
C ARG A 116 -5.85 10.91 0.28
N LEU A 117 -5.73 11.17 -1.02
CA LEU A 117 -6.83 11.04 -1.98
C LEU A 117 -7.06 9.60 -2.47
N LYS A 118 -6.25 8.66 -1.99
CA LYS A 118 -6.35 7.25 -2.35
C LYS A 118 -7.02 6.46 -1.23
N ILE A 119 -7.92 5.58 -1.62
CA ILE A 119 -8.34 4.48 -0.75
C ILE A 119 -7.25 3.39 -0.75
N THR A 120 -7.31 2.50 0.22
CA THR A 120 -6.42 1.35 0.31
C THR A 120 -6.50 0.49 -0.96
N SER A 121 -5.41 -0.21 -1.27
CA SER A 121 -5.26 -1.00 -2.49
C SER A 121 -6.26 -2.15 -2.65
N ASP A 122 -6.92 -2.55 -1.55
CA ASP A 122 -7.96 -3.58 -1.53
C ASP A 122 -9.38 -2.99 -1.62
N HIS A 123 -9.50 -1.69 -1.89
CA HIS A 123 -10.76 -0.97 -2.12
C HIS A 123 -11.78 -1.12 -0.98
N ARG A 124 -11.30 -1.30 0.26
CA ARG A 124 -12.19 -1.44 1.40
C ARG A 124 -12.91 -0.13 1.73
N THR A 125 -14.14 -0.25 2.19
CA THR A 125 -14.99 0.89 2.56
C THR A 125 -14.78 1.39 3.99
N SER A 126 -13.94 0.70 4.78
CA SER A 126 -13.61 1.05 6.16
C SER A 126 -12.26 0.49 6.60
N LEU A 127 -11.52 1.22 7.45
CA LEU A 127 -10.31 0.70 8.11
C LEU A 127 -10.64 -0.37 9.16
N ILE A 128 -11.83 -0.32 9.76
CA ILE A 128 -12.31 -1.35 10.68
C ILE A 128 -12.79 -2.54 9.87
N VAL A 129 -12.14 -3.68 10.08
CA VAL A 129 -12.47 -4.95 9.42
C VAL A 129 -13.36 -5.83 10.31
N ASP A 130 -13.14 -5.78 11.62
CA ASP A 130 -13.92 -6.50 12.63
C ASP A 130 -14.36 -5.48 13.70
N PRO A 131 -15.66 -5.28 13.94
CA PRO A 131 -16.82 -6.04 13.45
C PRO A 131 -17.07 -5.92 11.92
N PRO A 132 -17.76 -6.91 11.29
CA PRO A 132 -18.01 -6.91 9.84
C PRO A 132 -18.79 -5.71 9.33
N ASP A 133 -19.56 -5.04 10.18
CA ASP A 133 -20.25 -3.79 9.85
C ASP A 133 -19.30 -2.58 9.75
N GLY A 134 -18.01 -2.77 10.04
CA GLY A 134 -16.95 -1.79 9.85
C GLY A 134 -17.13 -0.60 10.76
N ARG A 135 -17.74 -0.78 11.93
CA ARG A 135 -18.03 0.31 12.87
C ARG A 135 -17.36 0.09 14.21
N ILE A 136 -17.16 1.19 14.91
CA ILE A 136 -16.64 1.12 16.27
C ILE A 136 -17.68 0.37 17.12
N PRO A 137 -17.29 -0.73 17.79
CA PRO A 137 -18.19 -1.45 18.67
C PRO A 137 -18.79 -0.53 19.73
N PRO A 138 -20.02 -0.81 20.21
CA PRO A 138 -20.59 -0.07 21.32
C PRO A 138 -19.63 -0.10 22.51
N LEU A 139 -19.44 1.06 23.14
CA LEU A 139 -18.57 1.17 24.30
C LEU A 139 -19.09 0.28 25.43
N VAL A 140 -18.21 -0.54 25.99
CA VAL A 140 -18.50 -1.29 27.22
C VAL A 140 -18.59 -0.27 28.36
N PRO A 141 -19.59 -0.37 29.26
CA PRO A 141 -19.65 0.44 30.46
C PRO A 141 -18.32 0.36 31.20
N LEU A 142 -17.74 1.51 31.53
CA LEU A 142 -16.49 1.55 32.28
C LEU A 142 -16.75 1.07 33.71
N SER A 143 -15.77 0.40 34.32
CA SER A 143 -15.82 0.20 35.76
C SER A 143 -15.71 1.57 36.47
N PRO A 144 -16.30 1.74 37.66
CA PRO A 144 -16.21 3.01 38.41
C PRO A 144 -14.77 3.52 38.59
N GLU A 145 -13.79 2.61 38.70
CA GLU A 145 -12.36 2.95 38.79
C GLU A 145 -11.82 3.59 37.50
N ARG A 146 -12.21 3.06 36.33
CA ARG A 146 -11.80 3.60 35.03
C ARG A 146 -12.45 4.94 34.75
N GLU A 147 -13.69 5.13 35.18
CA GLU A 147 -14.37 6.43 35.11
C GLU A 147 -13.64 7.47 35.95
N LYS A 148 -13.30 7.13 37.20
CA LYS A 148 -12.51 8.00 38.09
C LYS A 148 -11.16 8.35 37.48
N ALA A 149 -10.45 7.38 36.90
CA ALA A 149 -9.16 7.62 36.23
C ALA A 149 -9.28 8.53 34.99
N ARG A 150 -10.35 8.37 34.20
CA ARG A 150 -10.61 9.21 33.03
C ARG A 150 -10.96 10.65 33.44
N ALA A 151 -11.79 10.82 34.47
CA ALA A 151 -12.14 12.11 35.02
C ALA A 151 -10.90 12.84 35.59
N ALA A 152 -10.03 12.13 36.30
CA ALA A 152 -8.78 12.69 36.81
C ALA A 152 -7.84 13.19 35.69
N ARG A 153 -7.75 12.46 34.57
CA ARG A 153 -6.97 12.89 33.39
C ARG A 153 -7.60 14.11 32.71
N ALA A 154 -8.92 14.15 32.60
CA ALA A 154 -9.62 15.25 31.96
C ALA A 154 -9.50 16.56 32.74
N GLY A 155 -9.48 16.51 34.07
CA GLY A 155 -9.28 17.70 34.92
C GLY A 155 -7.82 18.13 35.08
N ALA A 156 -6.86 17.39 34.51
CA ALA A 156 -5.43 17.72 34.54
C ALA A 156 -4.96 18.53 33.31
N ASN A 157 -5.83 18.71 32.32
CA ASN A 157 -5.63 19.56 31.14
C ASN A 157 -6.43 20.86 31.29
#